data_AF-A0A2D6SZM8-F1
#
_entry.id   AF-A0A2D6SZM8-F1
#
_cell.length_a   1.000
_cell.length_b   1.000
_cell.length_c   1.000
_cell.angle_alpha   90.00
_cell.angle_beta   90.00
_cell.angle_gamma   90.00
#
_symmetry.space_group_name_H-M   'P 1'
#
loop_
_entity.id
_entity.type
_entity.pdbx_description
1 polymer ?
#
loop_
_entity_poly.entity_id
_entity_poly.type
_entity_poly.pdbx_seq_one_letter_code
_entity_poly.pdbx_strand_id
1 'polypeptide(L)'
;MPQTSKICFDRVLPQDLRRLQRLASLPGGRTRAISPMGKQWINGSTIRIRFMEGTQAQHDLVRDIAPLWTEHANLNFEFGDDPTAQIRVTFDADDGAWSYVGTDNLNLPLHAATLNLGWQDRGVILHEFGHMIGLSHEHQNPDGGIVWNEEAVIRDLKGRPNYWDEATIRHNVLNKYAADQVMGTNFDPQSIMLYEFPDSWTQNMGATHENDELSSLDEMFVQSDRMYPGRQAPEDRATDIPVAAALAAEISQAGEEDLYRFGVSTAAQHVIETSGSTDVVMSLFGPDSVTNLLAQDDDGGSGTNARISAFLEPGSYYARVRHYNPQSSGEYRIRVSAY
;
A
#
# COMPACT_ATOMS: atom_id res chain seq x y z
N MET A 1 3.46 -0.55 39.52
CA MET A 1 4.57 -0.86 38.61
C MET A 1 4.32 -0.09 37.34
N PRO A 2 5.33 0.40 36.60
CA PRO A 2 5.08 0.94 35.27
C PRO A 2 4.40 -0.16 34.43
N GLN A 3 3.38 0.20 33.65
CA GLN A 3 2.88 -0.70 32.63
C GLN A 3 4.02 -0.95 31.64
N THR A 4 4.33 -2.22 31.37
CA THR A 4 5.17 -2.57 30.23
C THR A 4 4.32 -2.34 28.99
N SER A 5 4.56 -1.23 28.28
CA SER A 5 3.98 -0.99 26.96
C SER A 5 4.32 -2.18 26.07
N LYS A 6 3.28 -2.81 25.51
CA LYS A 6 3.46 -3.74 24.40
C LYS A 6 3.62 -2.87 23.16
N ILE A 7 4.58 -3.20 22.32
CA ILE A 7 4.85 -2.42 21.11
C ILE A 7 4.62 -3.34 19.92
N CYS A 8 3.90 -2.86 18.91
CA CYS A 8 3.78 -3.50 17.61
C CYS A 8 5.15 -3.65 16.93
N PHE A 9 5.23 -4.39 15.83
CA PHE A 9 6.42 -4.41 14.97
C PHE A 9 6.14 -4.86 13.54
N ASP A 10 6.86 -4.30 12.58
CA ASP A 10 6.89 -4.82 11.21
C ASP A 10 7.58 -6.20 11.17
N ARG A 11 7.00 -7.15 10.42
CA ARG A 11 7.76 -8.32 9.93
C ARG A 11 8.37 -8.03 8.57
N VAL A 12 9.69 -8.19 8.51
CA VAL A 12 10.51 -7.73 7.39
C VAL A 12 11.10 -8.92 6.65
N LEU A 13 10.94 -8.96 5.33
CA LEU A 13 11.50 -10.05 4.52
C LEU A 13 13.04 -9.99 4.52
N PRO A 14 13.75 -11.14 4.49
CA PRO A 14 15.22 -11.20 4.45
C PRO A 14 15.88 -10.53 3.22
N GLN A 15 15.10 -10.09 2.24
CA GLN A 15 15.56 -9.29 1.10
C GLN A 15 15.55 -7.79 1.42
N ASP A 16 14.57 -7.32 2.18
CA ASP A 16 14.43 -5.92 2.60
C ASP A 16 15.42 -5.57 3.72
N LEU A 17 15.73 -6.52 4.62
CA LEU A 17 16.88 -6.41 5.55
C LEU A 17 18.23 -6.21 4.83
N ARG A 18 18.34 -6.58 3.55
CA ARG A 18 19.53 -6.37 2.71
C ARG A 18 19.46 -5.11 1.84
N ARG A 19 18.29 -4.49 1.74
CA ARG A 19 18.08 -3.21 1.07
C ARG A 19 18.44 -2.12 2.08
N LEU A 20 19.72 -1.73 2.11
CA LEU A 20 20.23 -0.68 3.01
C LEU A 20 19.30 0.55 2.96
N GLN A 21 18.61 0.83 4.08
CA GLN A 21 18.07 2.16 4.36
C GLN A 21 19.24 3.14 4.29
N ARG A 22 19.32 3.94 3.23
CA ARG A 22 20.46 4.83 3.00
C ARG A 22 20.29 6.07 3.86
N LEU A 23 20.75 6.02 5.11
CA LEU A 23 20.76 7.19 6.00
C LEU A 23 21.37 8.41 5.29
N ALA A 24 20.58 9.46 5.10
CA ALA A 24 21.00 10.66 4.39
C ALA A 24 20.47 11.93 5.07
N SER A 25 21.34 12.95 5.16
CA SER A 25 20.98 14.31 5.54
C SER A 25 21.05 15.18 4.30
N LEU A 26 19.94 15.84 3.94
CA LEU A 26 19.90 16.86 2.89
C LEU A 26 19.06 18.06 3.35
N PRO A 27 19.54 19.31 3.16
CA PRO A 27 18.78 20.49 3.51
C PRO A 27 17.79 20.89 2.40
N GLY A 28 16.54 21.18 2.76
CA GLY A 28 15.60 21.85 1.86
C GLY A 28 14.66 20.95 1.06
N GLY A 29 14.30 19.79 1.59
CA GLY A 29 13.06 19.09 1.21
C GLY A 29 11.88 19.50 2.10
N ARG A 30 10.68 19.17 1.64
CA ARG A 30 9.47 18.94 2.47
C ARG A 30 8.91 17.56 2.05
N THR A 31 9.35 16.36 2.53
CA THR A 31 8.76 14.98 2.29
C THR A 31 9.32 13.82 3.19
N ARG A 32 8.57 12.86 3.83
CA ARG A 32 7.30 12.86 4.64
C ARG A 32 6.68 11.42 4.98
N ALA A 33 5.51 11.34 5.68
CA ALA A 33 4.75 10.20 6.32
C ALA A 33 4.38 8.97 5.47
N ILE A 34 4.64 7.77 5.96
CA ILE A 34 5.43 6.84 5.16
C ILE A 34 4.64 5.73 4.45
N SER A 35 4.81 5.60 3.13
CA SER A 35 4.64 4.33 2.40
C SER A 35 5.91 3.96 1.62
N PRO A 36 6.49 2.74 1.77
CA PRO A 36 7.67 2.35 1.02
C PRO A 36 7.38 2.10 -0.46
N MET A 37 8.18 2.71 -1.34
CA MET A 37 7.98 2.60 -2.79
C MET A 37 8.04 1.16 -3.29
N GLY A 38 7.00 0.76 -4.03
CA GLY A 38 6.85 -0.59 -4.60
C GLY A 38 6.25 -1.65 -3.66
N LYS A 39 5.78 -1.25 -2.46
CA LYS A 39 5.03 -2.13 -1.55
C LYS A 39 3.51 -1.95 -1.64
N GLN A 40 3.02 -0.92 -2.35
CA GLN A 40 1.59 -0.67 -2.47
C GLN A 40 0.87 -1.74 -3.30
N TRP A 41 -0.38 -2.02 -2.95
CA TRP A 41 -1.29 -2.83 -3.75
C TRP A 41 -1.64 -2.11 -5.06
N ILE A 42 -2.18 -2.85 -6.04
CA ILE A 42 -2.73 -2.20 -7.24
C ILE A 42 -3.98 -1.44 -6.81
N ASN A 43 -4.10 -0.17 -7.21
CA ASN A 43 -5.24 0.68 -6.86
C ASN A 43 -6.58 0.02 -7.27
N GLY A 44 -7.60 0.11 -6.40
CA GLY A 44 -8.90 -0.55 -6.53
C GLY A 44 -8.95 -2.02 -6.08
N SER A 45 -7.81 -2.69 -5.82
CA SER A 45 -7.75 -4.14 -5.59
C SER A 45 -8.69 -4.66 -4.51
N THR A 46 -9.28 -5.83 -4.76
CA THR A 46 -9.89 -6.66 -3.72
C THR A 46 -8.82 -7.56 -3.08
N ILE A 47 -8.57 -7.32 -1.80
CA ILE A 47 -7.62 -8.06 -0.97
C ILE A 47 -8.43 -9.09 -0.18
N ARG A 48 -8.23 -10.38 -0.50
CA ARG A 48 -8.86 -11.48 0.27
C ARG A 48 -8.11 -11.68 1.58
N ILE A 49 -8.87 -11.71 2.66
CA ILE A 49 -8.40 -11.86 4.03
C ILE A 49 -9.06 -13.09 4.63
N ARG A 50 -8.25 -13.99 5.21
CA ARG A 50 -8.74 -15.10 6.01
C ARG A 50 -8.22 -15.01 7.44
N PHE A 51 -9.01 -15.52 8.36
CA PHE A 51 -8.54 -15.86 9.70
C PHE A 51 -8.00 -17.30 9.69
N MET A 52 -6.86 -17.54 10.33
CA MET A 52 -6.29 -18.88 10.46
C MET A 52 -6.83 -19.62 11.71
N GLU A 53 -7.09 -18.86 12.77
CA GLU A 53 -7.73 -19.28 14.01
C GLU A 53 -8.41 -18.08 14.70
N GLY A 54 -8.63 -18.12 16.01
CA GLY A 54 -9.27 -17.05 16.79
C GLY A 54 -10.76 -17.29 17.03
N THR A 55 -11.33 -16.43 17.87
CA THR A 55 -12.76 -16.47 18.22
C THR A 55 -13.59 -15.59 17.29
N GLN A 56 -14.88 -15.90 17.16
CA GLN A 56 -15.82 -15.09 16.37
C GLN A 56 -15.79 -13.61 16.76
N ALA A 57 -15.71 -13.29 18.06
CA ALA A 57 -15.63 -11.91 18.55
C ALA A 57 -14.36 -11.18 18.08
N GLN A 58 -13.22 -11.87 17.97
CA GLN A 58 -12.00 -11.30 17.41
C GLN A 58 -12.12 -11.06 15.90
N HIS A 59 -12.78 -11.99 15.18
CA HIS A 59 -13.03 -11.83 13.75
C HIS A 59 -13.98 -10.67 13.47
N ASP A 60 -15.03 -10.51 14.29
CA ASP A 60 -16.01 -9.43 14.15
C ASP A 60 -15.39 -8.06 14.43
N LEU A 61 -14.56 -7.92 15.47
CA LEU A 61 -13.78 -6.70 15.70
C LEU A 61 -12.91 -6.31 14.49
N VAL A 62 -12.24 -7.28 13.86
CA VAL A 62 -11.44 -7.01 12.65
C VAL A 62 -12.33 -6.63 11.47
N ARG A 63 -13.49 -7.28 11.28
CA ARG A 63 -14.45 -6.93 10.22
C ARG A 63 -15.07 -5.55 10.40
N ASP A 64 -15.28 -5.10 11.64
CA ASP A 64 -15.87 -3.80 11.95
C ASP A 64 -14.85 -2.65 11.85
N ILE A 65 -13.57 -2.90 12.14
CA ILE A 65 -12.54 -1.86 12.29
C ILE A 65 -11.62 -1.77 11.07
N ALA A 66 -11.16 -2.88 10.51
CA ALA A 66 -10.21 -2.84 9.40
C ALA A 66 -10.75 -2.12 8.15
N PRO A 67 -12.02 -2.28 7.73
CA PRO A 67 -12.56 -1.59 6.56
C PRO A 67 -12.58 -0.06 6.65
N LEU A 68 -12.34 0.55 7.82
CA LEU A 68 -12.22 2.01 7.95
C LEU A 68 -11.06 2.56 7.10
N TRP A 69 -9.98 1.81 6.91
CA TRP A 69 -8.95 2.17 5.93
C TRP A 69 -9.52 2.30 4.52
N THR A 70 -10.42 1.39 4.16
CA THR A 70 -11.05 1.43 2.85
C THR A 70 -11.93 2.68 2.72
N GLU A 71 -12.49 3.27 3.77
CA GLU A 71 -13.30 4.51 3.64
C GLU A 71 -12.57 5.64 2.89
N HIS A 72 -11.24 5.70 3.00
CA HIS A 72 -10.39 6.70 2.36
C HIS A 72 -9.52 6.12 1.23
N ALA A 73 -9.02 4.89 1.39
CA ALA A 73 -8.23 4.18 0.39
C ALA A 73 -9.11 3.45 -0.63
N ASN A 74 -8.88 3.67 -1.93
CA ASN A 74 -9.49 2.87 -3.00
C ASN A 74 -8.92 1.43 -3.02
N LEU A 75 -9.35 0.63 -2.05
CA LEU A 75 -9.12 -0.79 -1.88
C LEU A 75 -10.41 -1.44 -1.37
N ASN A 76 -10.52 -2.75 -1.53
CA ASN A 76 -11.66 -3.54 -1.05
C ASN A 76 -11.15 -4.73 -0.21
N PHE A 77 -11.79 -4.99 0.92
CA PHE A 77 -11.42 -6.08 1.83
C PHE A 77 -12.49 -7.19 1.76
N GLU A 78 -12.09 -8.38 1.35
CA GLU A 78 -12.98 -9.54 1.22
C GLU A 78 -12.63 -10.57 2.30
N PHE A 79 -13.47 -10.68 3.33
CA PHE A 79 -13.28 -11.65 4.41
C PHE A 79 -13.89 -13.00 4.06
N GLY A 80 -13.08 -14.06 4.06
CA GLY A 80 -13.52 -15.42 3.74
C GLY A 80 -12.61 -16.51 4.32
N ASP A 81 -12.77 -17.73 3.83
CA ASP A 81 -11.99 -18.92 4.22
C ASP A 81 -11.06 -19.44 3.10
N ASP A 82 -10.92 -18.69 2.00
CA ASP A 82 -10.12 -19.05 0.83
C ASP A 82 -8.67 -19.42 1.23
N PRO A 83 -8.21 -20.67 1.01
CA PRO A 83 -6.90 -21.12 1.44
C PRO A 83 -5.73 -20.38 0.74
N THR A 84 -6.01 -19.64 -0.33
CA THR A 84 -5.07 -18.82 -1.11
C THR A 84 -5.19 -17.32 -0.85
N ALA A 85 -6.00 -16.89 0.13
CA ALA A 85 -6.17 -15.50 0.51
C ALA A 85 -4.82 -14.80 0.76
N GLN A 86 -4.68 -13.59 0.22
CA GLN A 86 -3.44 -12.80 0.28
C GLN A 86 -3.03 -12.50 1.72
N ILE A 87 -4.00 -12.17 2.58
CA ILE A 87 -3.79 -11.83 3.99
C ILE A 87 -4.27 -12.98 4.87
N ARG A 88 -3.43 -13.38 5.83
CA ARG A 88 -3.69 -14.53 6.71
C ARG A 88 -3.47 -14.08 8.15
N VAL A 89 -4.58 -13.76 8.82
CA VAL A 89 -4.61 -13.15 10.15
C VAL A 89 -4.58 -14.22 11.23
N THR A 90 -3.70 -14.04 12.20
CA THR A 90 -3.59 -14.84 13.44
C THR A 90 -3.84 -13.99 14.69
N PHE A 91 -4.06 -14.66 15.83
CA PHE A 91 -4.38 -14.04 17.12
C PHE A 91 -3.55 -14.59 18.29
N ASP A 92 -2.28 -14.93 18.06
CA ASP A 92 -1.39 -15.45 19.09
C ASP A 92 -0.93 -14.32 20.03
N ALA A 93 -1.36 -14.39 21.30
CA ALA A 93 -1.03 -13.39 22.32
C ALA A 93 0.45 -13.39 22.74
N ASP A 94 1.18 -14.47 22.47
CA ASP A 94 2.61 -14.61 22.77
C ASP A 94 3.50 -14.16 21.59
N ASP A 95 2.96 -13.98 20.37
CA ASP A 95 3.69 -13.54 19.17
C ASP A 95 3.58 -12.02 18.89
N GLY A 96 3.01 -11.23 19.81
CA GLY A 96 2.92 -9.78 19.70
C GLY A 96 1.87 -9.28 18.70
N ALA A 97 1.94 -8.01 18.28
CA ALA A 97 1.15 -7.49 17.17
C ALA A 97 2.10 -7.10 16.04
N TRP A 98 1.82 -7.58 14.83
CA TRP A 98 2.68 -7.38 13.67
C TRP A 98 1.96 -7.63 12.34
N SER A 99 2.53 -7.09 11.27
CA SER A 99 2.06 -7.24 9.90
C SER A 99 3.24 -7.25 8.93
N TYR A 100 3.07 -7.83 7.73
CA TYR A 100 3.98 -7.59 6.61
C TYR A 100 3.50 -6.40 5.79
N VAL A 101 4.43 -5.59 5.30
CA VAL A 101 4.10 -4.33 4.62
C VAL A 101 3.60 -4.57 3.19
N GLY A 102 2.33 -4.31 2.93
CA GLY A 102 1.78 -4.22 1.57
C GLY A 102 1.91 -5.52 0.76
N THR A 103 2.42 -5.44 -0.46
CA THR A 103 2.57 -6.57 -1.38
C THR A 103 3.61 -7.62 -0.93
N ASP A 104 4.36 -7.41 0.15
CA ASP A 104 5.22 -8.45 0.74
C ASP A 104 4.42 -9.68 1.20
N ASN A 105 3.15 -9.48 1.58
CA ASN A 105 2.18 -10.53 1.89
C ASN A 105 2.06 -11.60 0.78
N LEU A 106 2.32 -11.23 -0.49
CA LEU A 106 2.25 -12.12 -1.66
C LEU A 106 3.44 -13.09 -1.78
N ASN A 107 4.58 -12.78 -1.16
CA ASN A 107 5.81 -13.58 -1.28
C ASN A 107 5.96 -14.66 -0.20
N LEU A 108 4.94 -14.82 0.64
CA LEU A 108 4.95 -15.71 1.80
C LEU A 108 4.27 -17.06 1.50
N PRO A 109 4.72 -18.17 2.09
CA PRO A 109 4.03 -19.45 1.97
C PRO A 109 2.58 -19.38 2.46
N LEU A 110 1.67 -20.08 1.77
CA LEU A 110 0.21 -20.06 2.08
C LEU A 110 -0.16 -20.61 3.47
N HIS A 111 0.76 -21.33 4.12
CA HIS A 111 0.59 -21.84 5.49
C HIS A 111 1.16 -20.90 6.56
N ALA A 112 1.85 -19.83 6.18
CA ALA A 112 2.41 -18.85 7.09
C ALA A 112 1.42 -17.69 7.28
N ALA A 113 1.24 -17.26 8.53
CA ALA A 113 0.55 -16.03 8.87
C ALA A 113 1.24 -14.82 8.22
N THR A 114 0.45 -13.79 7.92
CA THR A 114 0.97 -12.51 7.37
C THR A 114 0.63 -11.29 8.21
N LEU A 115 -0.23 -11.47 9.21
CA LEU A 115 -0.60 -10.46 10.20
C LEU A 115 -0.96 -11.21 11.48
N ASN A 116 -0.47 -10.77 12.64
CA ASN A 116 -0.89 -11.26 13.94
C ASN A 116 -1.40 -10.12 14.81
N LEU A 117 -2.52 -10.35 15.48
CA LEU A 117 -3.09 -9.44 16.48
C LEU A 117 -2.99 -10.12 17.84
N GLY A 118 -1.89 -9.95 18.57
CA GLY A 118 -1.72 -10.55 19.91
C GLY A 118 -2.62 -9.93 20.99
N TRP A 119 -3.22 -8.77 20.70
CA TRP A 119 -4.35 -8.20 21.42
C TRP A 119 -5.22 -7.43 20.41
N GLN A 120 -6.48 -7.15 20.77
CA GLN A 120 -7.47 -6.58 19.85
C GLN A 120 -8.15 -5.36 20.49
N ASP A 121 -7.59 -4.19 20.21
CA ASP A 121 -8.24 -2.90 20.34
C ASP A 121 -8.28 -2.21 18.98
N ARG A 122 -8.93 -1.05 18.93
CA ARG A 122 -9.15 -0.29 17.69
C ARG A 122 -7.86 0.26 17.10
N GLY A 123 -6.96 0.77 17.95
CA GLY A 123 -5.69 1.35 17.53
C GLY A 123 -4.83 0.31 16.82
N VAL A 124 -4.62 -0.84 17.47
CA VAL A 124 -3.81 -1.94 16.93
C VAL A 124 -4.39 -2.50 15.63
N ILE A 125 -5.71 -2.72 15.53
CA ILE A 125 -6.29 -3.23 14.28
C ILE A 125 -6.09 -2.25 13.14
N LEU A 126 -6.27 -0.94 13.37
CA LEU A 126 -5.98 0.06 12.34
C LEU A 126 -4.48 0.11 12.01
N HIS A 127 -3.59 0.06 13.01
CA HIS A 127 -2.14 0.08 12.81
C HIS A 127 -1.63 -1.09 11.93
N GLU A 128 -1.97 -2.33 12.30
CA GLU A 128 -1.51 -3.52 11.57
C GLU A 128 -2.13 -3.63 10.16
N PHE A 129 -3.36 -3.12 9.99
CA PHE A 129 -3.96 -3.01 8.66
C PHE A 129 -3.38 -1.84 7.85
N GLY A 130 -2.84 -0.80 8.49
CA GLY A 130 -2.07 0.26 7.85
C GLY A 130 -0.80 -0.30 7.20
N HIS A 131 -0.04 -1.12 7.94
CA HIS A 131 1.06 -1.91 7.39
C HIS A 131 0.60 -2.84 6.27
N MET A 132 -0.52 -3.56 6.46
CA MET A 132 -1.06 -4.46 5.44
C MET A 132 -1.36 -3.73 4.12
N ILE A 133 -1.85 -2.49 4.16
CA ILE A 133 -2.04 -1.65 2.96
C ILE A 133 -0.77 -0.92 2.50
N GLY A 134 0.38 -1.14 3.12
CA GLY A 134 1.68 -0.63 2.67
C GLY A 134 2.15 0.67 3.33
N LEU A 135 1.65 1.01 4.51
CA LEU A 135 2.21 2.09 5.34
C LEU A 135 3.39 1.59 6.20
N SER A 136 4.23 2.52 6.65
CA SER A 136 5.29 2.32 7.64
C SER A 136 5.18 3.36 8.74
N HIS A 137 5.90 3.15 9.84
CA HIS A 137 5.73 3.95 11.04
C HIS A 137 6.09 5.43 10.90
N GLU A 138 5.31 6.28 11.55
CA GLU A 138 5.46 7.73 11.44
C GLU A 138 6.72 8.27 12.12
N HIS A 139 7.26 7.56 13.13
CA HIS A 139 8.53 7.93 13.76
C HIS A 139 9.76 7.74 12.87
N GLN A 140 9.64 6.98 11.78
CA GLN A 140 10.73 6.74 10.82
C GLN A 140 10.79 7.81 9.72
N ASN A 141 9.99 8.88 9.84
CA ASN A 141 9.84 9.93 8.83
C ASN A 141 11.15 10.74 8.72
N PRO A 142 11.75 10.90 7.50
CA PRO A 142 13.03 11.59 7.32
C PRO A 142 13.03 13.04 7.81
N ASP A 143 11.93 13.77 7.59
CA ASP A 143 11.84 15.21 7.80
C ASP A 143 11.18 15.53 9.16
N GLY A 144 12.00 15.80 10.17
CA GLY A 144 11.54 16.16 11.51
C GLY A 144 11.31 14.94 12.42
N GLY A 145 10.26 14.98 13.25
CA GLY A 145 9.93 13.91 14.20
C GLY A 145 10.91 13.77 15.37
N ILE A 146 11.03 12.55 15.88
CA ILE A 146 11.77 12.25 17.11
C ILE A 146 13.29 12.37 16.92
N VAL A 147 13.96 12.97 17.90
CA VAL A 147 15.41 12.86 18.16
C VAL A 147 15.58 11.85 19.30
N TRP A 148 16.18 10.70 18.98
CA TRP A 148 16.23 9.56 19.87
C TRP A 148 17.32 9.67 20.94
N ASN A 149 16.97 9.31 22.17
CA ASN A 149 17.91 8.84 23.17
C ASN A 149 18.25 7.36 22.89
N GLU A 150 19.07 7.11 21.87
CA GLU A 150 19.37 5.75 21.40
C GLU A 150 19.80 4.79 22.51
N GLU A 151 20.57 5.26 23.50
CA GLU A 151 21.01 4.43 24.64
C GLU A 151 19.83 3.94 25.49
N ALA A 152 18.82 4.79 25.73
CA ALA A 152 17.61 4.40 26.46
C ALA A 152 16.76 3.43 25.63
N VAL A 153 16.51 3.73 24.36
CA VAL A 153 15.75 2.88 23.43
C VAL A 153 16.37 1.49 23.34
N ILE A 154 17.69 1.41 23.10
CA ILE A 154 18.42 0.14 22.96
C ILE A 154 18.46 -0.64 24.27
N ARG A 155 18.66 0.03 25.41
CA ARG A 155 18.66 -0.61 26.73
C ARG A 155 17.30 -1.23 27.05
N ASP A 156 16.22 -0.48 26.81
CA ASP A 156 14.89 -0.87 27.25
C ASP A 156 14.30 -1.96 26.33
N LEU A 157 14.49 -1.86 25.00
CA LEU A 157 14.03 -2.87 24.03
C LEU A 157 14.82 -4.19 24.04
N LYS A 158 16.09 -4.18 24.46
CA LYS A 158 16.84 -5.41 24.79
C LYS A 158 16.31 -6.11 26.06
N GLY A 159 15.49 -5.40 26.86
CA GLY A 159 14.85 -5.90 28.06
C GLY A 159 13.49 -6.58 27.80
N ARG A 160 12.75 -6.82 28.88
CA ARG A 160 11.36 -7.31 28.80
C ARG A 160 10.43 -6.20 28.29
N PRO A 161 9.41 -6.53 27.47
CA PRO A 161 9.03 -7.89 27.04
C PRO A 161 9.68 -8.33 25.72
N ASN A 162 10.32 -7.42 24.99
CA ASN A 162 10.65 -7.60 23.57
C ASN A 162 11.93 -8.42 23.31
N TYR A 163 12.97 -8.24 24.13
CA TYR A 163 14.28 -8.89 23.99
C TYR A 163 14.91 -8.77 22.59
N TRP A 164 14.65 -7.68 21.87
CA TRP A 164 15.13 -7.50 20.51
C TRP A 164 16.66 -7.31 20.47
N ASP A 165 17.27 -7.80 19.39
CA ASP A 165 18.66 -7.43 19.09
C ASP A 165 18.76 -5.99 18.58
N GLU A 166 19.98 -5.45 18.56
CA GLU A 166 20.18 -4.05 18.18
C GLU A 166 19.90 -3.77 16.70
N ALA A 167 19.98 -4.78 15.82
CA ALA A 167 19.67 -4.59 14.41
C ALA A 167 18.16 -4.42 14.21
N THR A 168 17.36 -5.23 14.91
CA THR A 168 15.90 -5.15 14.97
C THR A 168 15.46 -3.81 15.57
N ILE A 169 16.05 -3.41 16.71
CA ILE A 169 15.76 -2.11 17.36
C ILE A 169 16.07 -0.94 16.42
N ARG A 170 17.24 -0.99 15.75
CA ARG A 170 17.62 0.05 14.80
C ARG A 170 16.65 0.10 13.62
N HIS A 171 16.31 -1.04 13.03
CA HIS A 171 15.42 -1.07 11.87
C HIS A 171 13.98 -0.63 12.18
N ASN A 172 13.40 -1.05 13.31
CA ASN A 172 11.99 -0.79 13.63
C ASN A 172 11.76 0.58 14.30
N VAL A 173 12.75 1.11 15.03
CA VAL A 173 12.57 2.33 15.86
C VAL A 173 13.52 3.46 15.50
N LEU A 174 14.83 3.21 15.45
CA LEU A 174 15.82 4.30 15.38
C LEU A 174 16.09 4.80 13.95
N ASN A 175 16.10 3.91 12.97
CA ASN A 175 16.39 4.23 11.59
C ASN A 175 15.22 4.97 10.96
N LYS A 176 15.52 6.12 10.36
CA LYS A 176 14.61 6.83 9.46
C LYS A 176 14.85 6.37 8.02
N TYR A 177 13.79 6.33 7.22
CA TYR A 177 13.91 6.13 5.77
C TYR A 177 14.56 7.36 5.13
N ALA A 178 15.20 7.22 3.98
CA ALA A 178 15.55 8.38 3.16
C ALA A 178 14.36 8.87 2.34
N ALA A 179 14.32 10.17 2.06
CA ALA A 179 13.21 10.83 1.36
C ALA A 179 12.98 10.34 -0.08
N ASP A 180 13.94 9.62 -0.69
CA ASP A 180 13.81 8.97 -1.99
C ASP A 180 13.25 7.54 -1.92
N GLN A 181 13.04 6.99 -0.73
CA GLN A 181 12.54 5.62 -0.52
C GLN A 181 11.03 5.57 -0.21
N VAL A 182 10.39 6.73 0.00
CA VAL A 182 9.06 6.85 0.63
C VAL A 182 8.20 7.98 0.03
N MET A 183 6.88 7.89 0.20
CA MET A 183 5.89 8.93 -0.16
C MET A 183 5.11 9.37 1.09
N GLY A 184 4.68 10.64 1.26
CA GLY A 184 3.96 11.07 2.49
C GLY A 184 3.46 12.50 2.82
N THR A 185 3.01 12.69 4.10
CA THR A 185 2.56 13.94 4.83
C THR A 185 3.44 14.39 6.07
N ASN A 186 3.29 15.58 6.68
CA ASN A 186 4.23 16.06 7.75
C ASN A 186 4.19 15.17 9.01
N PHE A 187 5.29 15.09 9.80
CA PHE A 187 5.29 14.36 11.09
C PHE A 187 4.03 14.65 11.90
N ASP A 188 3.25 13.60 12.10
CA ASP A 188 1.94 13.68 12.70
C ASP A 188 1.89 12.95 14.05
N PRO A 189 1.80 13.68 15.18
CA PRO A 189 1.65 13.06 16.49
C PRO A 189 0.30 12.33 16.67
N GLN A 190 -0.67 12.57 15.79
CA GLN A 190 -1.98 11.91 15.80
C GLN A 190 -2.09 10.75 14.83
N SER A 191 -1.05 10.45 14.03
CA SER A 191 -1.09 9.35 13.06
C SER A 191 -1.30 8.02 13.77
N ILE A 192 -2.19 7.21 13.23
CA ILE A 192 -2.41 5.83 13.66
C ILE A 192 -1.13 4.99 13.53
N MET A 193 -0.21 5.38 12.64
CA MET A 193 1.08 4.72 12.40
C MET A 193 2.19 5.18 13.36
N LEU A 194 1.89 5.99 14.38
CA LEU A 194 2.85 6.39 15.42
C LEU A 194 2.77 5.45 16.64
N TYR A 195 3.92 4.95 17.09
CA TYR A 195 4.03 4.20 18.34
C TYR A 195 3.97 5.08 19.60
N GLU A 196 3.53 4.49 20.71
CA GLU A 196 3.81 5.00 22.05
C GLU A 196 5.30 4.86 22.39
N PHE A 197 5.93 5.98 22.75
CA PHE A 197 7.30 6.06 23.22
C PHE A 197 7.35 6.87 24.52
N PRO A 198 8.03 6.38 25.57
CA PRO A 198 8.16 7.12 26.81
C PRO A 198 9.08 8.34 26.64
N ASP A 199 8.84 9.37 27.45
CA ASP A 199 9.62 10.62 27.52
C ASP A 199 11.14 10.40 27.69
N SER A 200 11.54 9.26 28.28
CA SER A 200 12.94 8.88 28.45
C SER A 200 13.65 8.50 27.13
N TRP A 201 12.91 8.19 26.08
CA TRP A 201 13.43 7.79 24.76
C TRP A 201 13.59 8.97 23.80
N THR A 202 12.99 10.12 24.09
CA THR A 202 12.97 11.30 23.24
C THR A 202 13.88 12.40 23.82
N GLN A 203 14.48 13.24 22.95
CA GLN A 203 15.34 14.36 23.39
C GLN A 203 14.77 15.75 23.04
N ASN A 204 13.85 15.81 22.09
CA ASN A 204 13.31 17.06 21.51
C ASN A 204 11.79 17.24 21.69
N MET A 205 11.11 16.24 22.21
CA MET A 205 9.66 16.21 22.46
C MET A 205 9.36 15.31 23.66
N GLY A 206 8.15 15.40 24.21
CA GLY A 206 7.73 14.52 25.30
C GLY A 206 7.41 13.10 24.84
N ALA A 207 6.85 12.30 25.75
CA ALA A 207 6.24 11.02 25.40
C ALA A 207 5.20 11.15 24.26
N THR A 208 5.14 10.16 23.37
CA THR A 208 4.01 9.98 22.44
C THR A 208 2.96 9.07 23.10
N HIS A 209 1.82 8.90 22.45
CA HIS A 209 0.71 8.05 22.90
C HIS A 209 0.24 7.14 21.76
N GLU A 210 -0.38 6.01 22.09
CA GLU A 210 -1.16 5.25 21.12
C GLU A 210 -2.33 6.11 20.60
N ASN A 211 -2.68 5.96 19.33
CA ASN A 211 -3.84 6.59 18.71
C ASN A 211 -4.88 5.50 18.39
N ASP A 212 -6.18 5.81 18.51
CA ASP A 212 -7.29 4.86 18.29
C ASP A 212 -8.19 5.24 17.11
N GLU A 213 -7.87 6.30 16.37
CA GLU A 213 -8.56 6.73 15.15
C GLU A 213 -7.56 7.05 14.05
N LEU A 214 -8.01 7.01 12.79
CA LEU A 214 -7.22 7.53 11.67
C LEU A 214 -7.10 9.06 11.81
N SER A 215 -5.90 9.59 11.65
CA SER A 215 -5.74 11.04 11.61
C SER A 215 -6.20 11.59 10.26
N SER A 216 -6.57 12.88 10.21
CA SER A 216 -6.86 13.54 8.93
C SER A 216 -5.67 13.52 7.96
N LEU A 217 -4.43 13.34 8.43
CA LEU A 217 -3.26 13.18 7.57
C LEU A 217 -3.06 11.74 7.10
N ASP A 218 -3.45 10.73 7.88
CA ASP A 218 -3.52 9.33 7.45
C ASP A 218 -4.55 9.18 6.32
N GLU A 219 -5.78 9.66 6.57
CA GLU A 219 -6.90 9.67 5.62
C GLU A 219 -6.52 10.37 4.30
N MET A 220 -6.01 11.60 4.39
CA MET A 220 -5.58 12.37 3.22
C MET A 220 -4.42 11.69 2.48
N PHE A 221 -3.53 10.99 3.17
CA PHE A 221 -2.41 10.33 2.52
C PHE A 221 -2.86 9.12 1.72
N VAL A 222 -3.64 8.22 2.31
CA VAL A 222 -4.11 7.02 1.61
C VAL A 222 -5.09 7.34 0.47
N GLN A 223 -5.85 8.43 0.58
CA GLN A 223 -6.73 8.95 -0.46
C GLN A 223 -5.98 9.69 -1.59
N SER A 224 -4.71 10.09 -1.38
CA SER A 224 -3.95 10.89 -2.36
C SER A 224 -3.51 10.07 -3.58
N ASP A 225 -3.19 10.77 -4.67
CA ASP A 225 -2.64 10.20 -5.91
C ASP A 225 -1.29 9.46 -5.74
N ARG A 226 -0.73 9.47 -4.52
CA ARG A 226 0.50 8.77 -4.14
C ARG A 226 0.26 7.39 -3.50
N MET A 227 -1.00 6.99 -3.31
CA MET A 227 -1.34 5.74 -2.65
C MET A 227 -2.56 5.09 -3.29
N TYR A 228 -3.79 5.31 -2.79
CA TYR A 228 -5.00 4.66 -3.28
C TYR A 228 -6.07 5.68 -3.69
N PRO A 229 -5.81 6.49 -4.74
CA PRO A 229 -6.72 7.54 -5.13
C PRO A 229 -8.03 7.01 -5.69
N GLY A 230 -9.09 7.79 -5.44
CA GLY A 230 -10.32 7.71 -6.22
C GLY A 230 -11.31 6.64 -5.80
N ARG A 231 -11.69 6.59 -4.52
CA ARG A 231 -12.84 5.80 -4.04
C ARG A 231 -14.22 6.40 -4.36
N GLN A 232 -14.33 7.02 -5.52
CA GLN A 232 -15.58 7.02 -6.28
C GLN A 232 -15.57 5.73 -7.11
N ALA A 233 -16.72 5.25 -7.61
CA ALA A 233 -16.69 4.03 -8.43
C ALA A 233 -15.71 4.25 -9.60
N PRO A 234 -14.67 3.41 -9.81
CA PRO A 234 -13.66 3.71 -10.84
C PRO A 234 -14.26 3.79 -12.26
N GLU A 235 -15.42 3.16 -12.46
CA GLU A 235 -16.27 3.27 -13.64
C GLU A 235 -16.74 4.71 -13.94
N ASP A 236 -16.91 5.57 -12.93
CA ASP A 236 -17.31 6.98 -13.10
C ASP A 236 -16.17 7.86 -13.62
N ARG A 237 -14.92 7.37 -13.50
CA ARG A 237 -13.70 8.04 -14.00
C ARG A 237 -13.23 7.49 -15.34
N ALA A 238 -13.74 6.32 -15.76
CA ALA A 238 -13.34 5.69 -17.00
C ALA A 238 -13.88 6.48 -18.21
N THR A 239 -12.99 6.93 -19.09
CA THR A 239 -13.38 7.57 -20.35
C THR A 239 -13.83 6.50 -21.36
N ASP A 240 -15.05 6.61 -21.86
CA ASP A 240 -15.58 5.66 -22.84
C ASP A 240 -14.84 5.78 -24.19
N ILE A 241 -14.24 4.68 -24.65
CA ILE A 241 -13.63 4.56 -25.97
C ILE A 241 -14.40 3.56 -26.85
N PRO A 242 -14.93 3.99 -28.01
CA PRO A 242 -15.57 3.06 -28.95
C PRO A 242 -14.56 2.07 -29.55
N VAL A 243 -14.97 0.81 -29.69
CA VAL A 243 -14.23 -0.17 -30.50
C VAL A 243 -14.10 0.35 -31.93
N ALA A 244 -12.92 0.17 -32.52
CA ALA A 244 -12.43 0.74 -33.79
C ALA A 244 -12.11 2.25 -33.81
N ALA A 245 -12.31 2.98 -32.71
CA ALA A 245 -11.89 4.39 -32.59
C ALA A 245 -10.50 4.54 -31.92
N ALA A 246 -9.81 5.63 -32.25
CA ALA A 246 -8.62 6.09 -31.54
C ALA A 246 -8.93 7.40 -30.81
N LEU A 247 -8.45 7.52 -29.58
CA LEU A 247 -8.60 8.69 -28.71
C LEU A 247 -7.22 9.28 -28.43
N ALA A 248 -7.10 10.61 -28.45
CA ALA A 248 -5.90 11.31 -28.01
C ALA A 248 -6.04 11.68 -26.52
N ALA A 249 -4.95 11.56 -25.78
CA ALA A 249 -4.90 11.71 -24.33
C ALA A 249 -3.53 12.23 -23.88
N GLU A 250 -3.45 12.63 -22.62
CA GLU A 250 -2.25 13.17 -21.99
C GLU A 250 -2.22 12.75 -20.52
N ILE A 251 -1.17 12.01 -20.14
CA ILE A 251 -0.79 11.86 -18.73
C ILE A 251 -0.28 13.25 -18.32
N SER A 252 -1.15 14.06 -17.74
CA SER A 252 -0.96 15.48 -17.47
C SER A 252 -0.04 15.73 -16.28
N GLN A 253 0.03 14.77 -15.34
CA GLN A 253 0.85 14.84 -14.14
C GLN A 253 1.66 13.56 -13.92
N ALA A 254 2.82 13.72 -13.26
CA ALA A 254 3.66 12.59 -12.87
C ALA A 254 2.93 11.65 -11.90
N GLY A 255 2.78 10.38 -12.29
CA GLY A 255 2.10 9.34 -11.52
C GLY A 255 0.60 9.20 -11.81
N GLU A 256 0.06 10.01 -12.72
CA GLU A 256 -1.32 9.88 -13.20
C GLU A 256 -1.50 8.58 -14.02
N GLU A 257 -2.66 7.95 -13.85
CA GLU A 257 -3.12 6.81 -14.64
C GLU A 257 -4.45 7.16 -15.32
N ASP A 258 -4.48 7.11 -16.64
CA ASP A 258 -5.71 7.21 -17.41
C ASP A 258 -6.46 5.87 -17.39
N LEU A 259 -7.79 5.92 -17.28
CA LEU A 259 -8.66 4.75 -17.35
C LEU A 259 -9.66 4.90 -18.49
N TYR A 260 -9.74 3.88 -19.36
CA TYR A 260 -10.68 3.81 -20.47
C TYR A 260 -11.62 2.63 -20.32
N ARG A 261 -12.88 2.80 -20.69
CA ARG A 261 -13.89 1.72 -20.75
C ARG A 261 -14.30 1.45 -22.19
N PHE A 262 -14.42 0.18 -22.57
CA PHE A 262 -15.02 -0.24 -23.83
C PHE A 262 -15.91 -1.47 -23.64
N GLY A 263 -17.01 -1.55 -24.39
CA GLY A 263 -17.93 -2.69 -24.35
C GLY A 263 -17.64 -3.70 -25.46
N VAL A 264 -17.61 -4.98 -25.12
CA VAL A 264 -17.58 -6.11 -26.05
C VAL A 264 -18.98 -6.71 -26.12
N SER A 265 -19.55 -6.79 -27.31
CA SER A 265 -20.91 -7.32 -27.54
C SER A 265 -20.93 -8.72 -28.17
N THR A 266 -19.81 -9.18 -28.71
CA THR A 266 -19.64 -10.49 -29.35
C THR A 266 -18.24 -11.02 -29.04
N ALA A 267 -18.12 -12.30 -28.72
CA ALA A 267 -16.84 -12.94 -28.46
C ALA A 267 -15.91 -12.85 -29.69
N ALA A 268 -14.78 -12.15 -29.55
CA ALA A 268 -13.87 -11.88 -30.67
C ALA A 268 -12.44 -11.56 -30.21
N GLN A 269 -11.49 -11.62 -31.14
CA GLN A 269 -10.13 -11.20 -30.88
C GLN A 269 -10.05 -9.67 -30.86
N HIS A 270 -9.67 -9.09 -29.73
CA HIS A 270 -9.47 -7.66 -29.57
C HIS A 270 -7.98 -7.31 -29.51
N VAL A 271 -7.65 -6.13 -30.02
CA VAL A 271 -6.33 -5.50 -29.89
C VAL A 271 -6.53 -4.13 -29.29
N ILE A 272 -5.89 -3.88 -28.15
CA ILE A 272 -5.80 -2.58 -27.52
C ILE A 272 -4.35 -2.12 -27.75
N GLU A 273 -4.15 -0.96 -28.35
CA GLU A 273 -2.84 -0.45 -28.73
C GLU A 273 -2.71 1.04 -28.39
N THR A 274 -1.50 1.44 -27.98
CA THR A 274 -1.14 2.85 -27.80
C THR A 274 -0.23 3.32 -28.94
N SER A 275 -0.15 4.63 -29.15
CA SER A 275 0.77 5.25 -30.10
C SER A 275 1.14 6.68 -29.69
N GLY A 276 2.41 7.03 -29.84
CA GLY A 276 2.94 8.34 -29.45
C GLY A 276 4.46 8.30 -29.28
N SER A 277 5.00 9.38 -28.72
CA SER A 277 6.40 9.49 -28.29
C SER A 277 6.60 9.25 -26.79
N THR A 278 5.51 9.14 -26.03
CA THR A 278 5.52 8.89 -24.58
C THR A 278 5.67 7.39 -24.34
N ASP A 279 6.51 7.05 -23.38
CA ASP A 279 6.78 5.69 -22.93
C ASP A 279 5.69 5.27 -21.93
N VAL A 280 4.82 4.33 -22.32
CA VAL A 280 3.57 4.02 -21.60
C VAL A 280 3.39 2.54 -21.32
N VAL A 281 2.92 2.22 -20.12
CA VAL A 281 2.55 0.86 -19.70
C VAL A 281 1.02 0.77 -19.66
N MET A 282 0.47 -0.28 -20.26
CA MET A 282 -0.96 -0.52 -20.33
C MET A 282 -1.35 -1.82 -19.61
N SER A 283 -2.44 -1.78 -18.84
CA SER A 283 -3.07 -2.95 -18.22
C SER A 283 -4.51 -3.09 -18.71
N LEU A 284 -4.93 -4.31 -19.05
CA LEU A 284 -6.30 -4.64 -19.46
C LEU A 284 -7.00 -5.41 -18.33
N PHE A 285 -8.21 -4.97 -17.97
CA PHE A 285 -9.06 -5.58 -16.96
C PHE A 285 -10.46 -5.91 -17.50
N GLY A 286 -11.12 -6.89 -16.89
CA GLY A 286 -12.53 -7.25 -17.17
C GLY A 286 -12.77 -8.76 -17.15
N PRO A 287 -13.92 -9.25 -17.64
CA PRO A 287 -15.13 -8.45 -17.91
C PRO A 287 -15.72 -7.86 -16.62
N ASP A 288 -16.41 -6.74 -16.77
CA ASP A 288 -17.21 -6.03 -15.74
C ASP A 288 -16.47 -5.79 -14.43
N SER A 289 -15.14 -5.61 -14.51
CA SER A 289 -14.25 -5.37 -13.39
C SER A 289 -13.06 -4.53 -13.83
N VAL A 290 -12.81 -3.43 -13.11
CA VAL A 290 -11.63 -2.57 -13.24
C VAL A 290 -10.36 -3.15 -12.61
N THR A 291 -10.46 -4.30 -11.94
CA THR A 291 -9.38 -4.87 -11.09
C THR A 291 -9.03 -6.32 -11.43
N ASN A 292 -9.90 -7.05 -12.13
CA ASN A 292 -9.58 -8.38 -12.67
C ASN A 292 -8.61 -8.27 -13.86
N LEU A 293 -7.30 -8.32 -13.59
CA LEU A 293 -6.24 -8.15 -14.59
C LEU A 293 -6.22 -9.34 -15.56
N LEU A 294 -6.37 -9.04 -16.85
CA LEU A 294 -6.31 -10.02 -17.94
C LEU A 294 -4.94 -10.03 -18.63
N ALA A 295 -4.33 -8.86 -18.81
CA ALA A 295 -3.05 -8.70 -19.47
C ALA A 295 -2.39 -7.36 -19.11
N GLN A 296 -1.07 -7.28 -19.28
CA GLN A 296 -0.28 -6.05 -19.20
C GLN A 296 0.81 -6.08 -20.28
N ASP A 297 1.14 -4.93 -20.84
CA ASP A 297 2.16 -4.75 -21.87
C ASP A 297 2.76 -3.33 -21.79
N ASP A 298 4.01 -3.15 -22.20
CA ASP A 298 4.75 -1.89 -22.23
C ASP A 298 5.31 -1.57 -23.62
N ASP A 299 6.09 -2.48 -24.21
CA ASP A 299 6.81 -2.28 -25.49
C ASP A 299 6.32 -3.20 -26.64
N GLY A 300 5.17 -3.89 -26.49
CA GLY A 300 4.68 -4.86 -27.48
C GLY A 300 4.13 -4.26 -28.78
N GLY A 301 4.04 -2.92 -28.87
CA GLY A 301 3.58 -2.17 -30.03
C GLY A 301 4.72 -1.59 -30.88
N SER A 302 4.60 -0.30 -31.24
CA SER A 302 5.58 0.40 -32.08
C SER A 302 6.40 1.39 -31.26
N GLY A 303 7.69 1.11 -31.09
CA GLY A 303 8.54 1.88 -30.18
C GLY A 303 8.20 1.55 -28.74
N THR A 304 8.11 2.56 -27.87
CA THR A 304 7.80 2.43 -26.44
C THR A 304 6.29 2.52 -26.16
N ASN A 305 5.49 1.77 -26.93
CA ASN A 305 4.03 1.84 -26.89
C ASN A 305 3.45 0.44 -26.68
N ALA A 306 2.60 0.30 -25.66
CA ALA A 306 1.96 -0.95 -25.32
C ALA A 306 0.93 -1.43 -26.35
N ARG A 307 0.85 -2.75 -26.56
CA ARG A 307 -0.10 -3.45 -27.43
C ARG A 307 -0.55 -4.80 -26.86
N ILE A 308 -1.75 -4.83 -26.29
CA ILE A 308 -2.39 -6.04 -25.77
C ILE A 308 -3.26 -6.68 -26.87
N SER A 309 -3.19 -8.01 -27.02
CA SER A 309 -4.00 -8.78 -27.96
C SER A 309 -4.66 -9.95 -27.22
N ALA A 310 -5.97 -9.86 -26.97
CA ALA A 310 -6.72 -10.81 -26.14
C ALA A 310 -8.04 -11.25 -26.80
N PHE A 311 -8.45 -12.50 -26.62
CA PHE A 311 -9.78 -12.96 -26.98
C PHE A 311 -10.74 -12.60 -25.85
N LEU A 312 -11.77 -11.80 -26.13
CA LEU A 312 -12.66 -11.23 -25.11
C LEU A 312 -14.10 -11.70 -25.36
N GLU A 313 -14.74 -12.20 -24.30
CA GLU A 313 -16.16 -12.54 -24.24
C GLU A 313 -17.02 -11.28 -24.04
N PRO A 314 -18.36 -11.31 -24.28
CA PRO A 314 -19.23 -10.16 -24.04
C PRO A 314 -19.17 -9.64 -22.60
N GLY A 315 -19.05 -8.31 -22.44
CA GLY A 315 -18.89 -7.63 -21.15
C GLY A 315 -18.20 -6.27 -21.29
N SER A 316 -18.03 -5.55 -20.17
CA SER A 316 -17.30 -4.28 -20.12
C SER A 316 -15.82 -4.52 -19.80
N TYR A 317 -14.91 -3.85 -20.50
CA TYR A 317 -13.47 -3.99 -20.29
C TYR A 317 -12.83 -2.64 -20.09
N TYR A 318 -11.72 -2.65 -19.35
CA TYR A 318 -11.05 -1.44 -18.91
C TYR A 318 -9.57 -1.48 -19.29
N ALA A 319 -9.12 -0.47 -20.04
CA ALA A 319 -7.71 -0.28 -20.34
C ALA A 319 -7.17 0.86 -19.49
N ARG A 320 -6.19 0.57 -18.63
CA ARG A 320 -5.51 1.56 -17.80
C ARG A 320 -4.14 1.84 -18.40
N VAL A 321 -3.83 3.11 -18.64
CA VAL A 321 -2.55 3.54 -19.22
C VAL A 321 -1.85 4.48 -18.23
N ARG A 322 -0.55 4.30 -18.05
CA ARG A 322 0.30 5.16 -17.22
C ARG A 322 1.64 5.40 -17.91
N HIS A 323 2.35 6.44 -17.51
CA HIS A 323 3.74 6.62 -17.94
C HIS A 323 4.61 5.49 -17.36
N TYR A 324 5.59 4.99 -18.12
CA TYR A 324 6.55 3.96 -17.66
C TYR A 324 7.33 4.45 -16.43
N ASN A 325 8.02 5.60 -16.57
CA ASN A 325 8.56 6.37 -15.46
C ASN A 325 7.44 7.10 -14.67
N PRO A 326 7.20 6.80 -13.39
CA PRO A 326 6.16 7.46 -12.59
C PRO A 326 6.47 8.93 -12.26
N GLN A 327 7.67 9.44 -12.59
CA GLN A 327 8.03 10.85 -12.42
C GLN A 327 7.84 11.69 -13.70
N SER A 328 7.13 11.19 -14.71
CA SER A 328 7.01 11.83 -16.02
C SER A 328 5.55 11.89 -16.51
N SER A 329 5.32 12.82 -17.43
CA SER A 329 4.04 13.15 -18.07
C SER A 329 4.23 13.17 -19.59
N GLY A 330 3.14 13.04 -20.36
CA GLY A 330 3.23 13.10 -21.81
C GLY A 330 1.96 12.74 -22.59
N GLU A 331 1.89 13.23 -23.83
CA GLU A 331 0.81 12.96 -24.78
C GLU A 331 0.94 11.57 -25.42
N TYR A 332 -0.19 10.92 -25.66
CA TYR A 332 -0.27 9.67 -26.41
C TYR A 332 -1.66 9.51 -27.06
N ARG A 333 -1.86 8.39 -27.75
CA ARG A 333 -3.17 7.96 -28.22
C ARG A 333 -3.41 6.51 -27.84
N ILE A 334 -4.64 6.15 -27.51
CA ILE A 334 -5.09 4.77 -27.32
C ILE A 334 -6.11 4.40 -28.41
N ARG A 335 -6.13 3.14 -28.83
CA ARG A 335 -7.07 2.58 -29.79
C ARG A 335 -7.48 1.17 -29.40
N VAL A 336 -8.75 0.85 -29.60
CA VAL A 336 -9.29 -0.52 -29.47
C VAL A 336 -9.73 -1.00 -30.86
N SER A 337 -9.44 -2.24 -31.23
CA SER A 337 -9.87 -2.88 -32.48
C SER A 337 -10.41 -4.29 -32.19
N ALA A 338 -11.29 -4.80 -33.05
CA ALA A 338 -11.82 -6.17 -33.02
C ALA A 338 -11.63 -6.84 -34.39
N TYR A 339 -11.42 -8.16 -34.40
CA TYR A 339 -11.09 -8.99 -35.57
C TYR A 339 -11.88 -10.31 -35.59
#